data_AF-A0A3D1QBT3-F1
#
_entry.id   AF-A0A3D1QBT3-F1
#
_cell.length_a   1.000
_cell.length_b   1.000
_cell.length_c   1.000
_cell.angle_alpha   90.00
_cell.angle_beta   90.00
_cell.angle_gamma   90.00
#
_symmetry.space_group_name_H-M   'P 1'
#
loop_
_entity.id
_entity.type
_entity.pdbx_description
1 polymer ?
#
loop_
_entity_poly.entity_id
_entity_poly.type
_entity_poly.pdbx_seq_one_letter_code
_entity_poly.pdbx_strand_id
1 'polypeptide(L)'
;MNRGRLALLLLIVFTAVVISGCQNLHIQDLVKRDLSQEPSLIKVRIHFDRGDTVDGYVYELGLEKSGKLYAGGSSISYIYDAQGNVVGSFNYQRVTYMEIIPPGDENPAK
;
A
#
# COMPACT_ATOMS: atom_id res chain seq x y z
N MET A 1 -56.39 -10.60 -17.09
CA MET A 1 -55.39 -9.57 -17.45
C MET A 1 -54.72 -10.00 -18.75
N ASN A 2 -54.81 -9.21 -19.82
CA ASN A 2 -54.29 -9.62 -21.13
C ASN A 2 -52.78 -9.88 -21.03
N ARG A 3 -52.32 -11.01 -21.58
CA ARG A 3 -50.90 -11.44 -21.53
C ARG A 3 -49.92 -10.33 -21.95
N GLY A 4 -50.31 -9.50 -22.93
CA GLY A 4 -49.53 -8.33 -23.35
C GLY A 4 -49.46 -7.21 -22.30
N ARG A 5 -50.50 -7.00 -21.50
CA ARG A 5 -50.49 -6.01 -20.39
C ARG A 5 -49.61 -6.47 -19.22
N LEU A 6 -49.56 -7.78 -18.95
CA LEU A 6 -48.65 -8.35 -17.94
C LEU A 6 -47.18 -8.21 -18.37
N ALA A 7 -46.86 -8.53 -19.62
CA ALA A 7 -45.51 -8.40 -20.15
C ALA A 7 -45.00 -6.95 -20.12
N LEU A 8 -45.87 -5.99 -20.46
CA LEU A 8 -45.55 -4.57 -20.41
C LEU A 8 -45.27 -4.09 -18.97
N LEU A 9 -46.06 -4.54 -18.00
CA LEU A 9 -45.86 -4.20 -16.58
C LEU A 9 -44.53 -4.76 -16.05
N LEU A 10 -44.19 -6.00 -16.39
CA LEU A 10 -42.91 -6.60 -15.99
C LEU A 10 -41.70 -5.87 -16.61
N LEU A 11 -41.82 -5.44 -17.86
CA LEU A 11 -40.77 -4.66 -18.53
C LEU A 11 -40.54 -3.32 -17.83
N ILE A 12 -41.62 -2.62 -17.46
CA ILE A 12 -41.54 -1.31 -16.76
C ILE A 12 -40.89 -1.49 -15.38
N VAL A 13 -41.29 -2.51 -14.62
CA VAL A 13 -40.70 -2.80 -13.31
C VAL A 13 -39.20 -3.13 -13.45
N PHE A 14 -38.81 -3.92 -14.45
CA PHE A 14 -37.40 -4.24 -14.70
C PHE A 14 -36.58 -2.98 -15.03
N THR A 15 -37.09 -2.10 -15.88
CA THR A 15 -36.40 -0.83 -16.20
C THR A 15 -36.27 0.11 -15.00
N ALA A 16 -37.26 0.14 -14.10
CA ALA A 16 -37.20 0.96 -12.89
C ALA A 16 -36.12 0.47 -11.90
N VAL A 17 -35.91 -0.85 -11.81
CA VAL A 17 -34.85 -1.46 -10.98
C VAL A 17 -33.46 -1.17 -11.55
N VAL A 18 -33.30 -1.25 -12.87
CA VAL A 18 -32.00 -0.99 -13.52
C VAL A 18 -31.59 0.49 -13.38
N ILE A 19 -32.53 1.43 -13.53
CA ILE A 19 -32.23 2.87 -13.45
C ILE A 19 -31.92 3.29 -11.99
N SER A 20 -32.63 2.71 -11.01
CA SER A 20 -32.38 3.01 -9.58
C SER A 20 -31.08 2.40 -9.05
N GLY A 21 -30.57 1.32 -9.67
CA GLY A 21 -29.28 0.71 -9.32
C GLY A 21 -28.04 1.51 -9.72
N CYS A 22 -28.15 2.46 -10.66
CA CYS A 22 -26.99 3.16 -11.21
C CYS A 22 -26.58 4.44 -10.45
N GLN A 23 -27.38 4.95 -9.52
CA GLN A 23 -27.13 6.27 -8.91
C GLN A 23 -26.51 6.27 -7.51
N ASN A 24 -26.15 5.11 -6.92
CA ASN A 24 -25.69 5.12 -5.53
C ASN A 24 -24.57 4.14 -5.16
N LEU A 25 -23.87 3.59 -6.15
CA LEU A 25 -22.65 2.84 -5.87
C LEU A 25 -21.47 3.80 -6.01
N HIS A 26 -20.92 4.24 -4.88
CA HIS A 26 -19.64 4.94 -4.76
C HIS A 26 -18.46 4.01 -5.15
N ILE A 27 -18.56 3.34 -6.31
CA ILE A 27 -17.53 2.44 -6.85
C ILE A 27 -16.23 3.23 -7.12
N GLN A 28 -16.35 4.54 -7.38
CA GLN A 28 -15.20 5.41 -7.58
C GLN A 28 -14.30 5.51 -6.34
N ASP A 29 -14.85 5.38 -5.13
CA ASP A 29 -14.05 5.38 -3.89
C ASP A 29 -13.41 4.01 -3.62
N LEU A 30 -14.00 2.94 -4.12
CA LEU A 30 -13.43 1.59 -4.03
C LEU A 30 -12.30 1.39 -5.05
N VAL A 31 -12.40 1.99 -6.23
CA VAL A 31 -11.38 1.91 -7.30
C VAL A 31 -10.16 2.79 -7.01
N LYS A 32 -10.32 3.93 -6.31
CA LYS A 32 -9.20 4.85 -6.04
C LYS A 32 -8.23 4.38 -4.96
N ARG A 33 -8.62 3.43 -4.08
CA ARG A 33 -7.73 2.97 -3.00
C ARG A 33 -6.62 2.02 -3.46
N ASP A 34 -6.77 1.35 -4.60
CA ASP A 34 -5.87 0.26 -5.01
C ASP A 34 -4.88 0.66 -6.13
N LEU A 35 -5.13 1.77 -6.84
CA LEU A 35 -4.40 2.10 -8.08
C LEU A 35 -3.35 3.21 -7.95
N SER A 36 -3.16 3.83 -6.78
CA SER A 36 -2.44 5.13 -6.70
C SER A 36 -1.23 5.19 -5.78
N GLN A 37 -0.86 4.12 -5.07
CA GLN A 37 0.38 4.12 -4.30
C GLN A 37 1.08 2.79 -4.52
N GLU A 38 1.87 2.70 -5.60
CA GLU A 38 3.02 1.80 -5.51
C GLU A 38 3.78 2.20 -4.23
N PRO A 39 4.06 1.26 -3.32
CA PRO A 39 4.71 1.60 -2.07
C PRO A 39 6.03 2.29 -2.41
N SER A 40 6.12 3.58 -2.08
CA SER A 40 7.29 4.38 -2.43
C SER A 40 8.47 3.85 -1.63
N LEU A 41 9.49 3.33 -2.32
CA LEU A 41 10.73 2.91 -1.69
C LEU A 41 11.38 4.09 -0.96
N ILE A 42 11.64 3.91 0.32
CA ILE A 42 12.27 4.91 1.20
C ILE A 42 13.74 4.54 1.32
N LYS A 43 14.64 5.43 0.90
CA LYS A 43 16.08 5.27 1.11
C LYS A 43 16.39 5.44 2.60
N VAL A 44 17.05 4.46 3.19
CA VAL A 44 17.36 4.44 4.62
C VAL A 44 18.79 3.98 4.88
N ARG A 45 19.35 4.43 6.00
CA ARG A 45 20.47 3.81 6.67
C ARG A 45 19.97 3.04 7.89
N ILE A 46 20.21 1.73 7.91
CA ILE A 46 19.81 0.86 9.01
C ILE A 46 20.97 0.76 9.99
N HIS A 47 20.74 1.06 11.26
CA HIS A 47 21.72 0.91 12.34
C HIS A 47 21.40 -0.32 13.17
N PHE A 48 22.36 -1.24 13.30
CA PHE A 48 22.21 -2.48 14.06
C PHE A 48 22.80 -2.39 15.47
N ASP A 49 22.33 -3.26 16.34
CA ASP A 49 22.71 -3.40 17.75
C ASP A 49 24.22 -3.54 18.02
N ARG A 50 24.99 -3.99 17.03
CA ARG A 50 26.45 -4.17 17.10
C ARG A 50 27.25 -3.04 16.46
N GLY A 51 26.60 -1.95 16.05
CA GLY A 51 27.24 -0.81 15.40
C GLY A 51 27.40 -0.94 13.89
N ASP A 52 27.03 -2.08 13.30
CA ASP A 52 26.99 -2.24 11.84
C ASP A 52 25.93 -1.32 11.22
N THR A 53 26.19 -0.82 10.01
CA THR A 53 25.23 -0.03 9.24
C THR A 53 25.08 -0.55 7.81
N VAL A 54 23.87 -0.44 7.27
CA VAL A 54 23.58 -0.80 5.87
C VAL A 54 22.67 0.24 5.24
N ASP A 55 23.07 0.73 4.06
CA ASP A 55 22.27 1.62 3.23
C ASP A 55 21.46 0.81 2.23
N GLY A 56 20.20 1.19 2.02
CA GLY A 56 19.33 0.56 1.04
C GLY A 56 17.95 1.17 1.00
N TYR A 57 17.00 0.45 0.39
CA TYR A 57 15.62 0.90 0.28
C TYR A 57 14.68 -0.06 1.01
N VAL A 58 13.59 0.48 1.57
CA VAL A 58 12.51 -0.28 2.21
C VAL A 58 11.15 0.26 1.77
N TYR A 59 10.15 -0.61 1.59
CA TYR A 59 8.80 -0.17 1.16
C TYR A 59 8.01 0.55 2.26
N GLU A 60 8.19 0.12 3.50
CA GLU A 60 7.53 0.70 4.66
C GLU A 60 8.43 0.45 5.87
N LEU A 61 8.50 1.41 6.80
CA LEU A 61 9.23 1.27 8.06
C LEU A 61 8.45 0.42 9.09
N GLY A 62 7.43 -0.33 8.64
CA GLY A 62 6.43 -0.96 9.50
C GLY A 62 5.60 0.02 10.34
N LEU A 63 5.76 1.33 10.10
CA LEU A 63 5.07 2.40 10.80
C LEU A 63 3.82 2.76 10.01
N GLU A 64 2.66 2.42 10.56
CA GLU A 64 1.39 2.93 10.05
C GLU A 64 1.43 4.47 10.08
N LYS A 65 0.65 5.15 9.22
CA LYS A 65 0.51 6.63 9.18
C LYS A 65 0.16 7.25 10.55
N SER A 66 -0.32 6.45 11.50
CA SER A 66 -0.59 6.82 12.89
C SER A 66 0.65 6.82 13.81
N GLY A 67 1.82 6.44 13.30
CA GLY A 67 3.04 6.22 14.08
C GLY A 67 3.06 4.88 14.84
N LYS A 68 2.13 3.96 14.55
CA LYS A 68 2.08 2.64 15.20
C LYS A 68 2.94 1.62 14.44
N LEU A 69 3.89 1.02 15.16
CA LEU A 69 4.68 -0.11 14.69
C LEU A 69 4.03 -1.42 15.16
N TYR A 70 3.56 -2.25 14.22
CA TYR A 70 3.05 -3.57 14.54
C TYR A 70 4.21 -4.59 14.55
N ALA A 71 4.84 -4.74 15.72
CA ALA A 71 5.85 -5.77 15.93
C ALA A 71 5.19 -7.16 16.02
N GLY A 72 5.09 -7.84 14.89
CA GLY A 72 4.53 -9.20 14.81
C GLY A 72 4.62 -9.89 13.44
N GLY A 73 5.29 -9.27 12.47
CA GLY A 73 5.49 -9.83 11.12
C GLY A 73 6.66 -10.80 11.01
N SER A 74 6.92 -11.25 9.78
CA SER A 74 8.07 -12.10 9.41
C SER A 74 9.35 -11.66 10.11
N SER A 75 10.07 -12.62 10.69
CA SER A 75 11.38 -12.43 11.35
C SER A 75 12.45 -11.86 10.41
N ILE A 76 12.17 -11.82 9.12
CA ILE A 76 13.03 -11.39 8.03
C ILE A 76 12.33 -10.25 7.28
N SER A 77 12.99 -9.10 7.23
CA SER A 77 12.66 -7.94 6.43
C SER A 77 13.66 -7.80 5.28
N TYR A 78 13.25 -7.19 4.16
CA TYR A 78 14.07 -7.11 2.95
C TYR A 78 14.66 -5.72 2.76
N ILE A 79 15.86 -5.70 2.16
CA ILE A 79 16.53 -4.52 1.65
C ILE A 79 16.41 -4.56 0.14
N TYR A 80 15.99 -3.45 -0.45
CA TYR A 80 15.81 -3.29 -1.87
C TYR A 80 16.84 -2.34 -2.46
N ASP A 81 17.12 -2.46 -3.76
CA ASP A 81 17.76 -1.41 -4.54
C ASP A 81 16.75 -0.33 -4.97
N ALA A 82 17.22 0.69 -5.70
CA ALA A 82 16.39 1.79 -6.18
C ALA A 82 15.35 1.36 -7.22
N GLN A 83 15.50 0.17 -7.81
CA GLN A 83 14.57 -0.42 -8.78
C GLN A 83 13.56 -1.36 -8.11
N GLY A 84 13.68 -1.60 -6.81
CA GLY A 84 12.81 -2.51 -6.06
C GLY A 84 13.22 -3.98 -6.12
N ASN A 85 14.43 -4.30 -6.56
CA ASN A 85 14.94 -5.67 -6.47
C ASN A 85 15.46 -5.94 -5.07
N VAL A 86 15.22 -7.15 -4.55
CA VAL A 86 15.77 -7.59 -3.27
C VAL A 86 17.28 -7.75 -3.39
N VAL A 87 18.03 -7.00 -2.60
CA VAL A 87 19.51 -7.07 -2.51
C VAL A 87 20.00 -7.59 -1.17
N GLY A 88 19.11 -7.76 -0.20
CA GLY A 88 19.45 -8.31 1.10
C GLY A 88 18.24 -8.51 2.00
N SER A 89 18.52 -9.01 3.20
CA SER A 89 17.52 -9.16 4.23
C SER A 89 18.12 -8.95 5.62
N PHE A 90 17.31 -8.47 6.55
CA PHE A 90 17.72 -8.19 7.92
C PHE A 90 16.68 -8.65 8.93
N ASN A 91 17.12 -8.88 10.17
CA ASN A 91 16.22 -9.17 11.28
C ASN A 91 15.91 -7.85 12.01
N TYR A 92 14.63 -7.48 12.07
CA TYR A 92 14.16 -6.24 12.69
C TYR A 92 14.51 -6.15 14.19
N GLN A 93 14.61 -7.29 14.90
CA GLN A 93 15.01 -7.33 16.31
C GLN A 93 16.45 -6.86 16.55
N ARG A 94 17.28 -6.88 15.50
CA ARG A 94 18.67 -6.41 15.57
C ARG A 94 18.82 -4.94 15.19
N VAL A 95 17.75 -4.31 14.72
CA VAL A 95 17.77 -2.89 14.33
C VAL A 95 17.61 -2.04 15.59
N THR A 96 18.54 -1.11 15.81
CA THR A 96 18.43 -0.09 16.85
C THR A 96 17.54 1.05 16.38
N TYR A 97 17.80 1.58 15.17
CA TYR A 97 16.98 2.59 14.50
C TYR A 97 17.29 2.64 12.99
N MET A 98 16.46 3.36 12.23
CA MET A 98 16.69 3.65 10.82
C MET A 98 16.65 5.16 10.59
N GLU A 99 17.58 5.68 9.80
CA GLU A 99 17.60 7.07 9.35
C GLU A 99 17.08 7.14 7.92
N ILE A 100 16.13 8.05 7.66
CA ILE A 100 15.69 8.33 6.29
C ILE A 100 16.74 9.21 5.62
N ILE A 101 17.21 8.82 4.45
CA ILE A 101 18.13 9.60 3.63
C ILE A 101 17.30 10.38 2.60
N PRO A 102 17.22 11.72 2.68
CA PRO A 102 16.45 12.53 1.74
C PRO A 102 17.01 12.41 0.31
N PRO A 103 16.17 12.51 -0.72
CA PRO A 103 16.63 12.57 -2.10
C PRO A 103 17.51 13.82 -2.30
N GLY A 104 18.76 13.62 -2.71
CA GLY A 104 19.74 14.69 -2.94
C GLY A 104 20.78 14.87 -1.82
N ASP A 105 20.65 14.17 -0.69
CA ASP A 105 21.61 14.21 0.42
C ASP A 105 22.69 13.11 0.29
N GLU A 106 23.13 12.86 -0.94
CA GLU A 106 24.17 11.89 -1.28
C GLU A 106 25.55 12.48 -0.97
N ASN A 107 25.81 12.81 0.29
CA ASN A 107 27.13 13.26 0.71
C ASN A 107 27.87 12.14 1.46
N PRO A 108 28.89 11.51 0.86
CA PRO A 108 29.76 10.60 1.59
C PRO A 108 30.70 11.43 2.47
N ALA A 109 30.59 11.21 3.77
CA ALA A 109 31.51 11.70 4.81
C ALA A 109 31.40 13.20 5.19
N LYS A 110 31.10 13.41 6.47
CA LYS A 110 31.78 14.41 7.28
C LYS A 110 32.31 13.76 8.53
#